data_AF-A0A7C7L237-F1
#
_entry.id   AF-A0A7C7L237-F1
#
_cell.length_a   1.000
_cell.length_b   1.000
_cell.length_c   1.000
_cell.angle_alpha   90.00
_cell.angle_beta   90.00
_cell.angle_gamma   90.00
#
_symmetry.space_group_name_H-M   'P 1'
#
loop_
_entity.id
_entity.type
_entity.pdbx_description
1 polymer ?
#
loop_
_entity_poly.entity_id
_entity_poly.type
_entity_poly.pdbx_seq_one_letter_code
_entity_poly.pdbx_strand_id
1 'polypeptide(L)' 'ALAGEIKDMTGVQDPYEEPLAPEVVVDSERESPRECARRVVKKLEELGCL' A
#
# COMPACT_ATOMS: atom_id res chain seq x y z
N ALA A 1 9.61 -16.20 -10.82
CA ALA A 1 10.14 -15.40 -9.70
C ALA A 1 11.04 -16.23 -8.78
N LEU A 2 10.55 -17.25 -8.06
CA LEU A 2 11.36 -18.06 -7.14
C LEU A 2 12.53 -18.83 -7.78
N ALA A 3 12.52 -19.02 -9.10
CA ALA A 3 13.65 -19.60 -9.83
C ALA A 3 14.84 -18.62 -10.03
N GLY A 4 14.74 -17.37 -9.55
CA GLY A 4 15.80 -16.37 -9.64
C GLY A 4 15.93 -15.64 -10.98
N GLU A 5 14.95 -15.82 -11.88
CA GLU A 5 14.94 -15.20 -13.21
C GLU A 5 14.78 -13.67 -13.19
N ILE A 6 14.11 -13.15 -12.15
CA ILE A 6 13.98 -11.72 -11.89
C ILE A 6 14.93 -11.39 -10.76
N LYS A 7 15.89 -10.50 -11.02
CA LYS A 7 16.81 -9.98 -10.01
C LYS A 7 16.12 -8.88 -9.21
N ASP A 8 16.50 -8.78 -7.93
CA ASP A 8 16.15 -7.66 -7.05
C ASP A 8 14.62 -7.47 -6.90
N MET A 9 13.87 -8.57 -6.83
CA MET A 9 12.42 -8.49 -6.62
C MET A 9 12.14 -8.15 -5.14
N THR A 10 11.52 -6.99 -4.93
CA THR A 10 11.09 -6.51 -3.62
C THR A 10 10.11 -7.48 -2.97
N GLY A 11 10.30 -7.75 -1.68
CA GLY A 11 9.56 -8.74 -0.90
C GLY A 11 10.05 -10.19 -1.09
N VAL A 12 11.03 -10.44 -1.97
CA VAL A 12 11.62 -11.77 -2.18
C VAL A 12 13.13 -11.75 -1.97
N GLN A 13 13.87 -11.01 -2.80
CA GLN A 13 15.32 -10.81 -2.63
C GLN A 13 15.63 -9.48 -1.97
N ASP A 14 14.89 -8.44 -2.35
CA ASP A 14 15.06 -7.10 -1.80
C ASP A 14 14.02 -6.86 -0.69
N PRO A 15 14.39 -6.29 0.46
CA PRO A 15 13.43 -5.96 1.51
C PRO A 15 12.48 -4.83 1.06
N TYR A 16 11.26 -4.83 1.60
CA TYR A 16 10.38 -3.67 1.58
C TYR A 16 10.41 -3.01 2.95
N GLU A 17 10.68 -1.71 2.99
CA GLU A 17 10.60 -0.92 4.21
C GLU A 17 9.23 -0.25 4.28
N GLU A 18 8.37 -0.76 5.17
CA GLU A 18 7.05 -0.17 5.36
C GLU A 18 7.15 1.29 5.84
N PRO A 19 6.26 2.19 5.36
CA PRO A 19 6.25 3.57 5.82
C PRO A 19 6.02 3.64 7.34
N LEU A 20 6.87 4.40 8.05
CA LEU A 20 6.77 4.55 9.51
C LEU A 20 5.56 5.41 9.94
N ALA A 21 5.17 6.38 9.12
CA ALA A 21 4.11 7.34 9.42
C ALA A 21 3.26 7.66 8.17
N PRO A 22 2.52 6.68 7.62
CA PRO A 22 1.66 6.91 6.48
C PRO A 22 0.43 7.75 6.85
N GLU A 23 -0.02 8.63 5.97
CA GLU A 23 -1.23 9.42 6.17
C GLU A 23 -2.50 8.54 6.15
N VAL A 24 -2.49 7.48 5.35
CA VAL A 24 -3.54 6.46 5.27
C VAL A 24 -2.93 5.09 4.96
N VAL A 25 -3.39 4.07 5.66
CA VAL A 25 -3.11 2.65 5.38
C VAL A 25 -4.42 1.98 4.97
N VAL A 26 -4.37 1.15 3.93
CA VAL A 26 -5.50 0.32 3.47
C VAL A 26 -5.07 -1.14 3.43
N ASP A 27 -5.94 -2.04 3.87
CA ASP A 27 -5.67 -3.49 3.88
C ASP A 27 -6.43 -4.16 2.75
N SER A 28 -5.80 -4.28 1.58
CA SER A 28 -6.43 -4.87 0.39
C SER A 28 -6.66 -6.38 0.47
N GLU A 29 -6.11 -7.07 1.47
CA GLU A 29 -6.41 -8.48 1.69
C GLU A 29 -7.75 -8.65 2.40
N ARG A 30 -8.15 -7.67 3.21
CA ARG A 30 -9.35 -7.75 4.06
C ARG A 30 -10.48 -6.82 3.63
N GLU A 31 -10.17 -5.79 2.85
CA GLU A 31 -11.12 -4.79 2.37
C GLU A 31 -11.31 -4.88 0.85
N SER A 32 -12.53 -4.58 0.37
CA SER A 32 -12.78 -4.46 -1.06
C SER A 32 -12.12 -3.21 -1.64
N PRO A 33 -11.82 -3.16 -2.95
CA PRO A 33 -11.27 -1.97 -3.59
C PRO A 33 -12.09 -0.70 -3.36
N ARG A 34 -13.43 -0.83 -3.27
CA ARG A 34 -14.33 0.31 -3.01
C ARG A 34 -14.22 0.82 -1.57
N GLU A 35 -13.94 -0.06 -0.60
CA GLU A 35 -13.70 0.33 0.79
C GLU A 35 -12.36 1.05 0.93
N CYS A 36 -11.28 0.48 0.36
CA CYS A 36 -9.96 1.11 0.33
C CYS A 36 -10.03 2.51 -0.30
N ALA A 37 -10.67 2.64 -1.47
CA ALA A 37 -10.81 3.92 -2.16
C ALA A 37 -11.56 4.97 -1.31
N ARG A 38 -12.63 4.57 -0.61
CA ARG A 38 -13.34 5.48 0.31
C ARG A 38 -12.44 5.97 1.45
N ARG A 39 -11.58 5.12 2.01
CA ARG A 39 -10.63 5.52 3.07
C ARG A 39 -9.64 6.57 2.56
N VAL A 40 -9.12 6.38 1.34
CA VAL A 40 -8.22 7.35 0.72
C VAL A 40 -8.91 8.69 0.50
N VAL A 41 -10.11 8.70 -0.11
CA VAL A 41 -10.87 9.95 -0.35
C VAL A 41 -11.19 10.66 0.96
N LYS A 42 -11.65 9.93 1.98
CA LYS A 42 -11.91 10.51 3.31
C LYS A 42 -10.65 11.15 3.90
N LYS A 43 -9.48 10.53 3.75
CA LYS A 43 -8.23 11.11 4.24
C LYS A 43 -7.89 12.42 3.52
N LEU A 44 -8.12 12.49 2.20
CA LEU A 44 -7.92 13.72 1.44
C LEU A 44 -8.84 14.85 1.94
N GLU A 45 -10.10 14.57 2.26
CA GLU A 45 -11.02 15.55 2.86
C GLU A 45 -10.51 16.03 4.24
N GLU A 46 -10.08 15.12 5.10
CA GLU A 46 -9.53 15.44 6.43
C GLU A 46 -8.27 16.31 6.37
N LEU A 47 -7.46 16.14 5.33
CA LEU A 47 -6.25 16.93 5.09
C LEU A 47 -6.56 18.27 4.38
N GLY A 48 -7.80 18.51 3.95
CA GLY A 48 -8.17 19.69 3.16
C GLY A 48 -7.58 19.66 1.75
N CYS A 49 -7.33 18.48 1.21
CA CYS A 49 -6.72 18.26 -0.11
C CYS A 49 -7.72 17.81 -1.19
N LEU A 50 -9.03 17.86 -0.89
CA LEU A 50 -10.11 17.54 -1.82
C LEU A 50 -10.85 18.79 -2.29
#